data_AF-A0A956CTW9-F1
#
_entry.id   AF-A0A956CTW9-F1
#
_cell.length_a   1.000
_cell.length_b   1.000
_cell.length_c   1.000
_cell.angle_alpha   90.00
_cell.angle_beta   90.00
_cell.angle_gamma   90.00
#
_symmetry.space_group_name_H-M   'P 1'
#
loop_
_entity.id
_entity.type
_entity.pdbx_description
1 polymer ?
#
loop_
_entity_poly.entity_id
_entity_poly.type
_entity_poly.pdbx_seq_one_letter_code
_entity_poly.pdbx_strand_id
1 'polypeptide(L)'
;MHHESAITIPSLPETVEAFVALRDELARTPHGGAAMFVVAIEAFTRGADLGLACFTIAIDASELVAGDVYKGRAPRRMTIDDLRQRIGAKPYVARSYFAGTSPEEAYRLPDGPLQVRIRHQERDPLGPERAKLFVHSTGADSPRPIVLVRNDRGLWKAKSWSSLEVGVRPPVEVVVDDL
;
A
#
# COMPACT_ATOMS: atom_id res chain seq x y z
N MET A 1 -20.79 -14.27 6.87
CA MET A 1 -20.51 -13.44 5.68
C MET A 1 -19.35 -12.53 6.03
N HIS A 2 -18.21 -12.66 5.36
CA HIS A 2 -17.11 -11.74 5.59
C HIS A 2 -17.42 -10.41 4.89
N HIS A 3 -17.50 -9.31 5.64
CA HIS A 3 -17.73 -7.99 5.06
C HIS A 3 -16.42 -7.48 4.44
N GLU A 4 -16.34 -7.52 3.11
CA GLU A 4 -15.31 -6.85 2.32
C GLU A 4 -15.77 -5.43 2.01
N SER A 5 -14.88 -4.46 2.17
CA SER A 5 -15.10 -3.05 1.84
C SER A 5 -14.12 -2.61 0.76
N ALA A 6 -14.58 -1.80 -0.19
CA ALA A 6 -13.74 -1.19 -1.21
C ALA A 6 -13.49 0.28 -0.86
N ILE A 7 -12.22 0.69 -0.83
CA ILE A 7 -11.83 2.10 -0.73
C ILE A 7 -11.53 2.60 -2.14
N THR A 8 -12.19 3.69 -2.53
CA THR A 8 -11.98 4.34 -3.83
C THR A 8 -10.86 5.36 -3.71
N ILE A 9 -9.89 5.29 -4.63
CA ILE A 9 -8.80 6.23 -4.82
C ILE A 9 -9.11 7.03 -6.09
N PRO A 10 -9.53 8.30 -6.00
CA PRO A 10 -9.96 9.07 -7.19
C PRO A 10 -8.87 9.20 -8.25
N SER A 11 -7.62 9.40 -7.80
CA SER A 11 -6.42 9.42 -8.63
C SER A 11 -5.18 9.13 -7.78
N LEU A 12 -4.11 8.64 -8.42
CA LEU A 12 -2.83 8.47 -7.73
C LEU A 12 -2.17 9.84 -7.54
N PRO A 13 -1.68 10.17 -6.32
CA PRO A 13 -1.05 11.45 -6.07
C PRO A 13 0.28 11.57 -6.82
N GLU A 14 0.51 12.73 -7.43
CA GLU A 14 1.75 13.05 -8.16
C GLU A 14 2.72 13.88 -7.33
N THR A 15 2.28 14.40 -6.17
CA THR A 15 3.07 15.19 -5.23
C THR A 15 2.86 14.71 -3.79
N VAL A 16 3.79 15.08 -2.91
CA VAL A 16 3.69 14.79 -1.48
C VAL A 16 2.47 15.49 -0.87
N GLU A 17 2.18 16.71 -1.32
CA GLU A 17 1.05 17.52 -0.89
C GLU A 17 -0.28 16.85 -1.28
N ALA A 18 -0.38 16.33 -2.51
CA ALA A 18 -1.55 15.59 -2.97
C ALA A 18 -1.74 14.29 -2.15
N PHE A 19 -0.64 13.58 -1.84
CA PHE A 19 -0.69 12.39 -0.98
C PHE A 19 -1.16 12.74 0.44
N VAL A 20 -0.68 13.86 1.00
CA VAL A 20 -1.09 14.38 2.30
C VAL A 20 -2.58 14.72 2.34
N ALA A 21 -3.10 15.38 1.31
CA ALA A 21 -4.52 15.71 1.19
C ALA A 21 -5.38 14.44 1.13
N LEU A 22 -5.05 13.51 0.23
CA LEU A 22 -5.75 12.24 0.09
C LEU A 22 -5.72 11.41 1.40
N ARG A 23 -4.58 11.41 2.11
CA ARG A 23 -4.47 10.77 3.43
C ARG A 23 -5.42 11.39 4.44
N ASP A 24 -5.50 12.71 4.51
CA ASP A 24 -6.31 13.40 5.53
C ASP A 24 -7.81 13.16 5.34
N GLU A 25 -8.23 12.81 4.12
CA GLU A 25 -9.57 12.31 3.79
C GLU A 25 -9.75 10.83 4.12
N LEU A 26 -8.89 9.95 3.57
CA LEU A 26 -9.13 8.51 3.61
C LEU A 26 -8.67 7.84 4.91
N ALA A 27 -7.50 8.21 5.43
CA ALA A 27 -6.86 7.53 6.56
C ALA A 27 -7.50 7.81 7.93
N ARG A 28 -8.74 8.32 7.96
CA ARG A 28 -9.58 8.46 9.16
C ARG A 28 -10.15 7.14 9.66
N THR A 29 -10.10 6.11 8.83
CA THR A 29 -10.50 4.74 9.15
C THR A 29 -9.31 3.79 8.96
N PRO A 30 -9.30 2.61 9.61
CA PRO A 30 -8.24 1.63 9.38
C PRO A 30 -8.20 1.16 7.92
N HIS A 31 -9.37 1.02 7.27
CA HIS A 31 -9.47 0.65 5.86
C HIS A 31 -8.81 1.70 4.96
N GLY A 32 -9.10 2.99 5.18
CA GLY A 32 -8.44 4.05 4.42
C GLY A 32 -6.94 4.16 4.72
N GLY A 33 -6.50 3.89 5.96
CA GLY A 33 -5.07 3.80 6.30
C GLY A 33 -4.35 2.69 5.53
N ALA A 34 -4.96 1.51 5.41
CA ALA A 34 -4.44 0.42 4.57
C ALA A 34 -4.43 0.77 3.08
N ALA A 35 -5.49 1.43 2.58
CA ALA A 35 -5.51 1.91 1.20
C ALA A 35 -4.41 2.95 0.92
N MET A 36 -4.15 3.87 1.86
CA MET A 36 -3.06 4.84 1.74
C MET A 36 -1.67 4.18 1.76
N PHE A 37 -1.50 3.06 2.47
CA PHE A 37 -0.28 2.27 2.39
C PHE A 37 -0.07 1.69 0.98
N VAL A 38 -1.12 1.13 0.37
CA VAL A 38 -1.08 0.63 -1.03
C VAL A 38 -0.72 1.76 -2.00
N VAL A 39 -1.34 2.93 -1.86
CA VAL A 39 -1.02 4.11 -2.68
C VAL A 39 0.44 4.53 -2.51
N ALA A 40 0.99 4.44 -1.30
CA ALA A 40 2.37 4.81 -1.03
C ALA A 40 3.39 3.87 -1.71
N ILE A 41 3.18 2.55 -1.64
CA ILE A 41 4.06 1.59 -2.33
C ILE A 41 3.92 1.70 -3.85
N GLU A 42 2.74 2.05 -4.38
CA GLU A 42 2.59 2.32 -5.82
C GLU A 42 3.27 3.62 -6.25
N ALA A 43 3.23 4.67 -5.42
CA ALA A 43 3.98 5.89 -5.69
C ALA A 43 5.49 5.61 -5.84
N PHE A 44 6.02 4.65 -5.08
CA PHE A 44 7.41 4.21 -5.18
C PHE A 44 7.76 3.53 -6.51
N THR A 45 6.80 2.88 -7.18
CA THR A 45 7.04 2.30 -8.51
C THR A 45 7.15 3.35 -9.60
N ARG A 46 6.60 4.56 -9.37
CA ARG A 46 6.60 5.69 -10.32
C ARG A 46 7.72 6.70 -10.06
N GLY A 47 8.25 6.76 -8.85
CA GLY A 47 9.37 7.62 -8.48
C GLY A 47 9.87 7.35 -7.07
N ALA A 48 11.16 7.07 -6.92
CA ALA A 48 11.74 6.68 -5.64
C ALA A 48 11.59 7.76 -4.56
N ASP A 49 11.82 9.02 -4.88
CA ASP A 49 11.77 10.12 -3.90
C ASP A 49 10.34 10.40 -3.44
N LEU A 50 9.40 10.56 -4.38
CA LEU A 50 7.98 10.70 -4.08
C LEU A 50 7.47 9.51 -3.27
N GLY A 51 7.76 8.30 -3.74
CA GLY A 51 7.33 7.08 -3.07
C GLY A 51 7.89 6.94 -1.67
N LEU A 52 9.17 7.28 -1.46
CA LEU A 52 9.79 7.19 -0.15
C LEU A 52 9.19 8.21 0.83
N ALA A 53 8.86 9.41 0.36
CA ALA A 53 8.11 10.40 1.15
C ALA A 53 6.69 9.91 1.49
N CYS A 54 5.92 9.44 0.49
CA CYS A 54 4.59 8.87 0.68
C CYS A 54 4.61 7.68 1.66
N PHE A 55 5.58 6.79 1.53
CA PHE A 55 5.77 5.63 2.40
C PHE A 55 6.08 6.06 3.84
N THR A 56 6.99 7.02 4.02
CA THR A 56 7.30 7.63 5.33
C THR A 56 6.05 8.21 5.99
N ILE A 57 5.18 8.84 5.19
CA ILE A 57 3.92 9.39 5.65
C ILE A 57 2.93 8.30 6.04
N ALA A 58 2.90 7.16 5.33
CA ALA A 58 1.91 6.09 5.52
C ALA A 58 2.21 5.15 6.70
N ILE A 59 3.48 5.03 7.13
CA ILE A 59 3.88 4.09 8.20
C ILE A 59 3.95 4.76 9.58
N ASP A 60 3.74 3.98 10.63
CA ASP A 60 3.74 4.42 12.01
C ASP A 60 5.09 5.05 12.42
N ALA A 61 5.06 6.04 13.30
CA ALA A 61 6.25 6.78 13.71
C ALA A 61 7.31 5.90 14.38
N SER A 62 6.92 4.77 14.99
CA SER A 62 7.87 3.83 15.59
C SER A 62 8.62 2.97 14.56
N GLU A 63 8.19 2.99 13.29
CA GLU A 63 8.93 2.41 12.15
C GLU A 63 9.89 3.41 11.49
N LEU A 64 9.97 4.64 12.03
CA LEU A 64 10.80 5.73 11.50
C LEU A 64 11.97 6.07 12.42
N VAL A 65 13.07 6.47 11.80
CA VAL A 65 14.27 7.05 12.44
C VAL A 65 14.40 8.52 12.06
N ALA A 66 15.34 9.24 12.68
CA ALA A 66 15.72 10.57 12.21
C ALA A 66 16.33 10.46 10.80
N GLY A 67 15.97 11.37 9.89
CA GLY A 67 16.47 11.36 8.52
C GLY A 67 15.82 12.43 7.64
N ASP A 68 16.32 12.59 6.42
CA ASP A 68 15.93 13.68 5.52
C ASP A 68 15.04 13.19 4.37
N VAL A 69 13.86 12.65 4.72
CA VAL A 69 12.85 12.24 3.72
C VAL A 69 11.59 13.07 3.87
N TYR A 70 10.99 13.08 5.07
CA TYR A 70 9.81 13.89 5.33
C TYR A 70 9.79 14.36 6.78
N LYS A 71 9.79 15.68 6.97
CA LYS A 71 9.76 16.35 8.28
C LYS A 71 10.78 15.79 9.28
N GLY A 72 12.04 15.61 8.84
CA GLY A 72 13.13 15.11 9.69
C GLY A 72 13.03 13.63 10.06
N ARG A 73 12.18 12.87 9.36
CA ARG A 73 12.02 11.42 9.57
C ARG A 73 12.26 10.66 8.26
N ALA A 74 12.73 9.43 8.40
CA ALA A 74 12.91 8.49 7.29
C ALA A 74 12.66 7.04 7.78
N PRO A 75 12.30 6.10 6.88
CA PRO A 75 12.26 4.69 7.22
C PRO A 75 13.67 4.17 7.52
N ARG A 76 13.77 3.06 8.26
CA ARG A 76 15.07 2.42 8.52
C ARG A 76 15.71 1.98 7.20
N ARG A 77 17.05 1.96 7.16
CA ARG A 77 17.80 1.59 5.95
C ARG A 77 17.37 0.24 5.36
N MET A 78 17.22 -0.77 6.22
CA MET A 78 16.74 -2.11 5.82
C MET A 78 15.35 -2.05 5.16
N THR A 79 14.43 -1.25 5.70
CA THR A 79 13.10 -1.05 5.11
C THR A 79 13.16 -0.39 3.74
N ILE A 80 14.08 0.56 3.54
CA ILE A 80 14.29 1.20 2.23
C ILE A 80 14.84 0.19 1.22
N ASP A 81 15.81 -0.63 1.63
CA ASP A 81 16.41 -1.63 0.75
C ASP A 81 15.41 -2.74 0.40
N ASP A 82 14.57 -3.18 1.35
CA ASP A 82 13.43 -4.07 1.08
C ASP A 82 12.44 -3.44 0.08
N LEU A 83 12.06 -2.17 0.27
CA LEU A 83 11.16 -1.46 -0.64
C LEU A 83 11.74 -1.40 -2.07
N ARG A 84 13.03 -1.13 -2.21
CA ARG A 84 13.74 -1.16 -3.52
C ARG A 84 13.69 -2.54 -4.17
N GLN A 85 14.01 -3.59 -3.43
CA GLN A 85 14.11 -4.94 -3.98
C GLN A 85 12.74 -5.56 -4.28
N ARG A 86 11.74 -5.28 -3.43
CA ARG A 86 10.46 -5.98 -3.45
C ARG A 86 9.36 -5.21 -4.17
N ILE A 87 9.43 -3.88 -4.17
CA ILE A 87 8.45 -3.02 -4.84
C ILE A 87 9.09 -2.32 -6.04
N GLY A 88 10.23 -1.67 -5.86
CA GLY A 88 10.92 -0.94 -6.94
C GLY A 88 11.31 -1.83 -8.11
N ALA A 89 11.98 -2.95 -7.83
CA ALA A 89 12.36 -3.93 -8.86
C ALA A 89 11.19 -4.79 -9.37
N LYS A 90 10.03 -4.74 -8.70
CA LYS A 90 8.85 -5.54 -9.01
C LYS A 90 7.56 -4.72 -8.90
N PRO A 91 7.34 -3.72 -9.78
CA PRO A 91 6.18 -2.82 -9.69
C PRO A 91 4.83 -3.52 -9.63
N TYR A 92 4.73 -4.69 -10.27
CA TYR A 92 3.53 -5.52 -10.26
C TYR A 92 3.06 -5.93 -8.84
N VAL A 93 3.96 -5.96 -7.86
CA VAL A 93 3.62 -6.26 -6.46
C VAL A 93 2.68 -5.20 -5.90
N ALA A 94 3.03 -3.92 -6.04
CA ALA A 94 2.18 -2.81 -5.60
C ALA A 94 0.88 -2.76 -6.40
N ARG A 95 0.95 -2.92 -7.73
CA ARG A 95 -0.21 -2.86 -8.62
C ARG A 95 -1.23 -3.96 -8.35
N SER A 96 -0.80 -5.12 -7.88
CA SER A 96 -1.68 -6.25 -7.55
C SER A 96 -2.75 -5.94 -6.51
N TYR A 97 -2.61 -4.88 -5.72
CA TYR A 97 -3.60 -4.49 -4.70
C TYR A 97 -4.72 -3.61 -5.23
N PHE A 98 -4.67 -3.19 -6.50
CA PHE A 98 -5.77 -2.50 -7.15
C PHE A 98 -6.69 -3.48 -7.86
N ALA A 99 -7.99 -3.35 -7.61
CA ALA A 99 -9.00 -4.16 -8.28
C ALA A 99 -8.99 -3.91 -9.80
N GLY A 100 -9.27 -4.95 -10.59
CA GLY A 100 -9.24 -4.88 -12.06
C GLY A 100 -7.87 -5.11 -12.69
N THR A 101 -6.82 -5.30 -11.89
CA THR A 101 -5.50 -5.75 -12.36
C THR A 101 -5.42 -7.27 -12.43
N SER A 102 -4.54 -7.83 -13.26
CA SER A 102 -4.26 -9.26 -13.29
C SER A 102 -2.85 -9.58 -13.80
N PRO A 103 -2.31 -10.78 -13.53
CA PRO A 103 -1.03 -11.24 -14.09
C PRO A 103 -1.01 -11.21 -15.63
N GLU A 104 -2.11 -11.57 -16.27
CA GLU A 104 -2.25 -11.69 -17.73
C GLU A 104 -2.12 -10.33 -18.43
N GLU A 105 -2.63 -9.27 -17.79
CA GLU A 105 -2.55 -7.90 -18.29
C GLU A 105 -1.35 -7.12 -17.69
N ALA A 106 -0.33 -7.85 -17.24
CA ALA A 106 0.87 -7.29 -16.59
C ALA A 106 0.58 -6.31 -15.44
N TYR A 107 -0.54 -6.51 -14.75
CA TYR A 107 -1.07 -5.63 -13.72
C TYR A 107 -1.21 -4.17 -14.16
N ARG A 108 -1.62 -3.94 -15.40
CA ARG A 108 -2.00 -2.60 -15.87
C ARG A 108 -3.10 -2.04 -14.97
N LEU A 109 -2.90 -0.83 -14.46
CA LEU A 109 -3.90 -0.15 -13.65
C LEU A 109 -5.12 0.23 -14.51
N PRO A 110 -6.35 0.10 -13.99
CA PRO A 110 -7.55 0.56 -14.68
C PRO A 110 -7.52 2.07 -14.94
N ASP A 111 -8.20 2.50 -16.00
CA ASP A 111 -8.48 3.92 -16.24
C ASP A 111 -9.49 4.44 -15.21
N GLY A 112 -9.29 5.67 -14.73
CA GLY A 112 -10.19 6.34 -13.78
C GLY A 112 -9.93 5.96 -12.31
N PRO A 113 -10.96 6.05 -11.45
CA PRO A 113 -10.81 5.80 -10.02
C PRO A 113 -10.39 4.35 -9.73
N LEU A 114 -9.35 4.19 -8.91
CA LEU A 114 -8.84 2.89 -8.51
C LEU A 114 -9.57 2.40 -7.25
N GLN A 115 -9.57 1.09 -7.01
CA GLN A 115 -10.17 0.51 -5.81
C GLN A 115 -9.21 -0.43 -5.10
N VAL A 116 -9.14 -0.31 -3.77
CA VAL A 116 -8.45 -1.27 -2.89
C VAL A 116 -9.49 -2.01 -2.07
N ARG A 117 -9.56 -3.33 -2.23
CA ARG A 117 -10.50 -4.19 -1.50
C ARG A 117 -9.86 -4.71 -0.22
N ILE A 118 -10.57 -4.54 0.89
CA ILE A 118 -10.04 -4.76 2.23
C ILE A 118 -11.10 -5.46 3.07
N ARG A 119 -10.67 -6.47 3.80
CA ARG A 119 -11.51 -7.22 4.74
C ARG A 119 -11.02 -7.02 6.17
N HIS A 120 -11.98 -6.84 7.08
CA HIS A 120 -11.72 -6.76 8.51
C HIS A 120 -11.57 -8.16 9.14
N GLN A 121 -10.75 -8.27 10.19
CA GLN A 121 -10.78 -9.44 11.05
C GLN A 121 -12.03 -9.38 11.95
N GLU A 122 -12.91 -10.39 11.91
CA GLU A 122 -14.21 -10.37 12.65
C GLU A 122 -14.07 -10.22 14.16
N ARG A 123 -12.96 -10.67 14.73
CA ARG A 123 -12.60 -10.47 16.14
C ARG A 123 -11.18 -9.93 16.18
N ASP A 124 -11.06 -8.61 16.20
CA ASP A 124 -9.77 -7.95 16.32
C ASP A 124 -9.38 -7.87 17.81
N PRO A 125 -8.36 -8.63 18.25
CA PRO A 125 -7.93 -8.61 19.65
C PRO A 125 -7.13 -7.36 20.03
N LEU A 126 -6.84 -6.46 19.07
CA LEU A 126 -5.83 -5.41 19.23
C LEU A 126 -6.35 -4.12 19.92
N GLY A 127 -7.66 -4.00 20.16
CA GLY A 127 -8.30 -2.85 20.82
C GLY A 127 -8.69 -1.70 19.86
N PRO A 128 -9.21 -0.57 20.36
CA PRO A 128 -9.82 0.46 19.52
C PRO A 128 -8.83 1.28 18.67
N GLU A 129 -7.56 1.35 19.06
CA GLU A 129 -6.53 2.18 18.39
C GLU A 129 -5.59 1.35 17.49
N ARG A 130 -5.90 0.07 17.28
CA ARG A 130 -5.13 -0.85 16.44
C ARG A 130 -6.07 -1.72 15.63
N ALA A 131 -5.73 -1.98 14.39
CA ALA A 131 -6.57 -2.78 13.51
C ALA A 131 -5.73 -3.77 12.70
N LYS A 132 -6.14 -5.04 12.63
CA LYS A 132 -5.62 -6.02 11.69
C LYS A 132 -6.61 -6.21 10.56
N LEU A 133 -6.15 -5.85 9.37
CA LEU A 133 -6.91 -5.93 8.12
C LEU A 133 -6.24 -6.90 7.16
N PHE A 134 -6.98 -7.29 6.13
CA PHE A 134 -6.49 -8.11 5.04
C PHE A 134 -6.77 -7.42 3.70
N VAL A 135 -5.72 -7.06 2.97
CA VAL A 135 -5.81 -6.38 1.67
C VAL A 135 -5.86 -7.43 0.56
N HIS A 136 -6.88 -7.38 -0.28
CA HIS A 136 -7.01 -8.27 -1.43
C HIS A 136 -5.92 -7.99 -2.46
N SER A 137 -5.27 -9.04 -2.96
CA SER A 137 -4.35 -8.97 -4.10
C SER A 137 -4.90 -9.80 -5.25
N THR A 138 -4.91 -9.24 -6.46
CA THR A 138 -5.27 -9.94 -7.70
C THR A 138 -4.19 -10.95 -8.13
N GLY A 139 -3.00 -10.83 -7.53
CA GLY A 139 -1.83 -11.65 -7.83
C GLY A 139 -1.47 -12.68 -6.77
N ALA A 140 -2.28 -12.86 -5.73
CA ALA A 140 -2.00 -13.82 -4.66
C ALA A 140 -3.24 -14.64 -4.29
N ASP A 141 -3.02 -15.87 -3.81
CA ASP A 141 -4.11 -16.80 -3.48
C ASP A 141 -4.89 -16.40 -2.21
N SER A 142 -4.34 -15.48 -1.41
CA SER A 142 -4.98 -15.02 -0.18
C SER A 142 -4.74 -13.52 0.08
N PRO A 143 -5.73 -12.80 0.65
CA PRO A 143 -5.57 -11.43 1.10
C PRO A 143 -4.41 -11.27 2.10
N ARG A 144 -3.63 -10.21 1.96
CA ARG A 144 -2.39 -9.98 2.72
C ARG A 144 -2.66 -9.20 4.01
N PRO A 145 -2.18 -9.70 5.17
CA PRO A 145 -2.41 -9.04 6.44
C PRO A 145 -1.62 -7.74 6.56
N ILE A 146 -2.25 -6.72 7.13
CA ILE A 146 -1.64 -5.46 7.53
C ILE A 146 -2.15 -5.07 8.92
N VAL A 147 -1.27 -4.56 9.77
CA VAL A 147 -1.62 -4.00 11.08
C VAL A 147 -1.48 -2.49 11.00
N LEU A 148 -2.52 -1.79 11.42
CA LEU A 148 -2.60 -0.33 11.45
C LEU A 148 -2.69 0.13 12.91
N VAL A 149 -2.14 1.31 13.19
CA VAL A 149 -2.25 1.99 14.47
C VAL A 149 -2.78 3.40 14.22
N ARG A 150 -3.70 3.86 15.08
CA ARG A 150 -4.23 5.21 15.05
C ARG A 150 -3.30 6.14 15.84
N ASN A 151 -2.93 7.27 15.24
CA ASN A 151 -2.13 8.28 15.91
C ASN A 151 -2.99 9.31 16.67
N ASP A 152 -2.32 10.22 17.38
CA ASP A 152 -2.91 11.32 18.14
C ASP A 152 -3.80 12.28 17.31
N ARG A 153 -3.57 12.38 16.00
CA ARG A 153 -4.40 13.14 15.05
C ARG A 153 -5.58 12.34 14.49
N GLY A 154 -5.75 11.10 14.95
CA GLY A 154 -6.80 10.18 14.51
C GLY A 154 -6.58 9.58 13.12
N LEU A 155 -5.35 9.62 12.59
CA LEU A 155 -4.96 9.01 11.33
C LEU A 155 -4.41 7.60 11.55
N TRP A 156 -4.85 6.66 10.71
CA TRP A 156 -4.41 5.28 10.73
C TRP A 156 -3.18 5.06 9.86
N LYS A 157 -2.13 4.48 10.45
CA LYS A 157 -0.81 4.28 9.83
C LYS A 157 -0.36 2.83 9.91
N ALA A 158 0.35 2.35 8.91
CA ALA A 158 0.82 0.97 8.86
C ALA A 158 1.95 0.71 9.88
N LYS A 159 1.80 -0.35 10.66
CA LYS A 159 2.75 -0.78 11.70
C LYS A 159 3.39 -2.13 11.39
N SER A 160 2.71 -2.99 10.63
CA SER A 160 3.27 -4.24 10.10
C SER A 160 2.60 -4.62 8.78
N TRP A 161 3.36 -4.94 7.74
CA TRP A 161 2.86 -5.11 6.37
C TRP A 161 3.70 -6.05 5.51
N SER A 162 4.69 -6.76 6.05
CA SER A 162 5.72 -7.47 5.24
C SER A 162 5.14 -8.44 4.21
N SER A 163 3.97 -9.05 4.48
CA SER A 163 3.27 -9.93 3.54
C SER A 163 2.75 -9.20 2.29
N LEU A 164 2.62 -7.88 2.32
CA LEU A 164 2.19 -7.09 1.17
C LEU A 164 3.29 -6.97 0.10
N GLU A 165 4.54 -7.21 0.46
CA GLU A 165 5.70 -6.98 -0.42
C GLU A 165 6.16 -8.25 -1.16
N VAL A 166 5.53 -9.40 -0.92
CA VAL A 166 6.02 -10.71 -1.38
C VAL A 166 4.91 -11.65 -1.83
N GLY A 167 5.29 -12.69 -2.58
CA GLY A 167 4.39 -13.79 -2.96
C GLY A 167 3.29 -13.39 -3.95
N VAL A 168 3.49 -12.32 -4.71
CA VAL A 168 2.62 -11.94 -5.84
C VAL A 168 3.13 -12.64 -7.09
N ARG A 169 2.23 -13.28 -7.85
CA ARG A 169 2.53 -13.92 -9.13
C ARG A 169 3.16 -12.89 -10.09
N PRO A 170 4.28 -13.20 -10.76
CA PRO A 170 4.80 -12.31 -11.79
C PRO A 170 3.80 -12.15 -12.94
N PRO A 171 3.90 -11.07 -13.74
CA PRO A 171 3.21 -10.97 -15.02
C PRO A 171 3.39 -12.22 -15.86
N VAL A 172 2.36 -12.61 -16.61
CA VAL A 172 2.50 -13.66 -17.63
C VAL A 172 3.41 -13.11 -18.72
N GLU A 173 4.51 -13.80 -19.00
CA GLU A 173 5.34 -13.48 -20.16
C GLU A 173 4.53 -13.79 -21.43
N VAL A 174 4.25 -12.77 -22.23
CA VAL A 174 3.76 -12.97 -23.58
C VAL A 174 4.98 -13.32 -24.43
N VAL A 175 5.19 -14.60 -24.69
CA VAL A 175 6.11 -15.03 -25.75
C VAL A 175 5.48 -14.59 -27.06
N VAL A 176 5.92 -13.44 -27.57
CA VAL A 176 5.64 -13.02 -28.94
C VAL A 176 6.59 -13.83 -29.81
N ASP A 177 6.12 -14.97 -30.31
CA ASP A 177 6.78 -15.72 -31.38
C ASP A 177 6.52 -15.00 -32.71
N ASP A 178 7.12 -13.82 -32.85
CA ASP A 178 7.31 -13.21 -34.17
C ASP A 178 8.65 -13.74 -34.70
N LEU A 179 8.56 -14.76 -35.56
CA LEU A 179 9.62 -15.31 -36.40
C LEU A 179 10.68 -14.28 -36.84
#